data_AF-A0A0G2ETI8-F1
#
_entry.id   AF-A0A0G2ETI8-F1
#
_cell.length_a   1.000
_cell.length_b   1.000
_cell.length_c   1.000
_cell.angle_alpha   90.00
_cell.angle_beta   90.00
_cell.angle_gamma   90.00
#
_symmetry.space_group_name_H-M   'P 1'
#
loop_
_entity.id
_entity.type
_entity.pdbx_description
1 polymer ?
#
loop_
_entity_poly.entity_id
_entity_poly.type
_entity_poly.pdbx_seq_one_letter_code
_entity_poly.pdbx_strand_id
1 'polypeptide(L)'
;MAESTDEGDKSSPPNVSLEKNLRQPNPFIVQPTSDHTHTAIFLHGLGSNGEKFGAELIQSGISSRGATLTATFPGMKFIFPTARKRRSSAFKRATLNQWFDIASLKDPMERNHLQVDGLIESADYIRSIISQEMKAIPSQNILLGGLSQGCAMAFFVLLSIVFSIGGFVGMSGWLPFYDDFDEIVNPLDPQEADSIFSTDKETDNADNDPFLQTIRFVRDLLSLDGDKITTSMRDSTCFQTPVFLGHGGKDEKIDCQLSEDAANLFKSLGMDVSWKCYPELGHWYKIPEEIDDIEEFLQKKAGFCPTDRYA
;
A
#
# COMPACT_ATOMS: atom_id res chain seq x y z
N MET A 1 1.26 -60.90 33.61
CA MET A 1 2.18 -59.81 33.23
C MET A 1 1.54 -59.12 32.04
N ALA A 2 1.12 -57.87 32.24
CA ALA A 2 0.43 -57.06 31.26
C ALA A 2 1.47 -56.28 30.45
N GLU A 3 1.37 -56.34 29.12
CA GLU A 3 2.04 -55.41 28.21
C GLU A 3 0.93 -54.64 27.48
N SER A 4 0.74 -53.39 27.88
CA SER A 4 -0.05 -52.39 27.17
C SER A 4 0.91 -51.57 26.33
N THR A 5 0.83 -51.71 25.01
CA THR A 5 1.53 -50.85 24.05
C THR A 5 0.77 -49.54 23.93
N ASP A 6 1.38 -48.47 24.44
CA ASP A 6 0.93 -47.08 24.31
C ASP A 6 1.28 -46.58 22.90
N GLU A 7 0.24 -46.25 22.12
CA GLU A 7 0.39 -45.67 20.80
C GLU A 7 0.83 -44.21 20.93
N GLY A 8 2.05 -43.92 20.49
CA GLY A 8 2.57 -42.56 20.38
C GLY A 8 1.74 -41.73 19.41
N ASP A 9 1.03 -40.75 19.95
CA ASP A 9 0.37 -39.65 19.25
C ASP A 9 1.40 -38.89 18.40
N LYS A 10 1.41 -39.16 17.09
CA LYS A 10 2.15 -38.37 16.11
C LYS A 10 1.36 -37.09 15.83
N SER A 11 1.51 -36.10 16.70
CA SER A 11 1.07 -34.74 16.41
C SER A 11 1.73 -34.26 15.13
N SER A 12 0.93 -33.99 14.10
CA SER A 12 1.39 -33.37 12.85
C SER A 12 2.08 -32.04 13.15
N PRO A 13 3.15 -31.65 12.43
CA PRO A 13 3.81 -30.38 12.68
C PRO A 13 2.80 -29.22 12.50
N PRO A 14 2.84 -28.19 13.37
CA PRO A 14 1.93 -27.06 13.25
C PRO A 14 2.12 -26.38 11.89
N ASN A 15 1.00 -26.02 11.27
CA ASN A 15 0.97 -25.37 9.97
C ASN A 15 1.58 -23.97 10.10
N VAL A 16 2.82 -23.81 9.63
CA VAL A 16 3.64 -22.58 9.70
C VAL A 16 2.90 -21.33 9.18
N SER A 17 1.94 -21.51 8.26
CA SER A 17 1.10 -20.43 7.74
C SER A 17 0.12 -19.85 8.76
N LEU A 18 -0.40 -20.66 9.69
CA LEU A 18 -1.30 -20.22 10.77
C LEU A 18 -0.54 -19.52 11.90
N GLU A 19 0.69 -19.93 12.19
CA GLU A 19 1.51 -19.28 13.24
C GLU A 19 1.99 -17.88 12.85
N LYS A 20 2.22 -17.61 11.55
CA LYS A 20 2.59 -16.27 11.06
C LYS A 20 1.48 -15.24 11.30
N ASN A 21 0.21 -15.64 11.19
CA ASN A 21 -0.95 -14.75 11.40
C ASN A 21 -1.18 -14.40 12.89
N LEU A 22 -0.67 -15.20 13.84
CA LEU A 22 -0.89 -14.99 15.28
C LEU A 22 -0.08 -13.84 15.90
N ARG A 23 0.79 -13.16 15.13
CA ARG A 23 1.68 -12.11 15.64
C ARG A 23 1.27 -10.68 15.28
N GLN A 24 0.28 -10.51 14.42
CA GLN A 24 -0.15 -9.18 13.99
C GLN A 24 -1.31 -8.67 14.86
N PRO A 25 -1.29 -7.40 15.30
CA PRO A 25 -2.39 -6.84 16.06
C PRO A 25 -3.68 -6.80 15.23
N ASN A 26 -4.82 -7.05 15.88
CA ASN A 26 -6.12 -6.97 15.23
C ASN A 26 -6.31 -5.57 14.61
N PRO A 27 -6.83 -5.48 13.38
CA PRO A 27 -7.16 -4.21 12.75
C PRO A 27 -8.30 -3.52 13.49
N PHE A 28 -8.31 -2.19 13.48
CA PHE A 28 -9.50 -1.42 13.84
C PHE A 28 -10.45 -1.42 12.64
N ILE A 29 -11.69 -1.86 12.85
CA ILE A 29 -12.67 -2.04 11.77
C ILE A 29 -13.91 -1.18 12.07
N VAL A 30 -14.31 -0.38 11.09
CA VAL A 30 -15.61 0.29 11.07
C VAL A 30 -16.51 -0.42 10.07
N GLN A 31 -17.59 -0.99 10.59
CA GLN A 31 -18.57 -1.71 9.76
C GLN A 31 -19.39 -0.72 8.92
N PRO A 32 -19.82 -1.12 7.71
CA PRO A 32 -20.72 -0.32 6.90
C PRO A 32 -22.06 -0.12 7.63
N THR A 33 -22.74 0.99 7.32
CA THR A 33 -24.07 1.31 7.86
C THR A 33 -25.21 0.84 6.93
N SER A 34 -24.87 0.41 5.71
CA SER A 34 -25.75 -0.33 4.80
C SER A 34 -25.11 -1.66 4.39
N ASP A 35 -25.68 -2.35 3.40
CA ASP A 35 -25.10 -3.58 2.84
C ASP A 35 -23.64 -3.36 2.41
N HIS A 36 -22.78 -4.33 2.73
CA HIS A 36 -21.36 -4.28 2.44
C HIS A 36 -21.13 -4.37 0.94
N THR A 37 -20.71 -3.26 0.34
CA THR A 37 -20.48 -3.15 -1.11
C THR A 37 -19.01 -2.90 -1.42
N HIS A 38 -18.29 -2.21 -0.54
CA HIS A 38 -16.90 -1.79 -0.73
C HIS A 38 -16.08 -1.95 0.54
N THR A 39 -14.76 -2.06 0.41
CA THR A 39 -13.84 -2.03 1.55
C THR A 39 -12.71 -1.04 1.30
N ALA A 40 -12.46 -0.13 2.25
CA ALA A 40 -11.27 0.71 2.28
C ALA A 40 -10.27 0.20 3.32
N ILE A 41 -9.03 -0.03 2.90
CA ILE A 41 -7.92 -0.47 3.74
C ILE A 41 -6.90 0.68 3.83
N PHE A 42 -6.82 1.32 5.00
CA PHE A 42 -5.97 2.49 5.22
C PHE A 42 -4.86 2.23 6.24
N LEU A 43 -3.61 2.42 5.82
CA LEU A 43 -2.42 2.17 6.61
C LEU A 43 -1.97 3.45 7.33
N HIS A 44 -1.67 3.34 8.63
CA HIS A 44 -1.25 4.47 9.46
C HIS A 44 0.22 4.87 9.25
N GLY A 45 0.60 6.09 9.65
CA GLY A 45 1.99 6.56 9.64
C GLY A 45 2.87 5.99 10.77
N LEU A 46 4.17 6.25 10.68
CA LEU A 46 5.20 5.77 11.61
C LEU A 46 4.86 6.11 13.08
N GLY A 47 4.91 5.11 13.96
CA GLY A 47 4.67 5.26 15.40
C GLY A 47 3.20 5.34 15.83
N SER A 48 2.26 5.36 14.89
CA SER A 48 0.81 5.35 15.17
C SER A 48 0.26 3.92 15.32
N ASN A 49 -1.07 3.73 15.20
CA ASN A 49 -1.72 2.44 15.06
C ASN A 49 -3.06 2.59 14.30
N GLY A 50 -3.69 1.48 13.93
CA GLY A 50 -4.93 1.48 13.19
C GLY A 50 -6.09 2.14 13.92
N GLU A 51 -6.20 1.95 15.25
CA GLU A 51 -7.26 2.56 16.05
C GLU A 51 -7.15 4.08 16.11
N LYS A 52 -5.96 4.62 16.42
CA LYS A 52 -5.73 6.07 16.50
C LYS A 52 -5.94 6.76 15.17
N PHE A 53 -5.33 6.24 14.11
CA PHE A 53 -5.46 6.83 12.78
C PHE A 53 -6.88 6.68 12.23
N GLY A 54 -7.47 5.49 12.37
CA GLY A 54 -8.81 5.23 11.88
C GLY A 54 -9.89 6.02 12.62
N ALA A 55 -9.81 6.12 13.95
CA ALA A 55 -10.74 6.93 14.72
C ALA A 55 -10.66 8.41 14.32
N GLU A 56 -9.45 8.94 14.13
CA GLU A 56 -9.24 10.32 13.67
C GLU A 56 -9.82 10.53 12.26
N LEU A 57 -9.47 9.69 11.28
CA LEU A 57 -9.96 9.84 9.90
C LEU A 57 -11.49 9.75 9.82
N ILE A 58 -12.11 8.85 10.58
CA ILE A 58 -13.56 8.65 10.57
C ILE A 58 -14.30 9.80 11.26
N GLN A 59 -13.71 10.42 12.29
CA GLN A 59 -14.33 11.50 13.06
C GLN A 59 -14.09 12.88 12.44
N SER A 60 -12.87 13.18 11.99
CA SER A 60 -12.47 14.50 11.52
C SER A 60 -12.42 14.64 10.00
N GLY A 61 -12.39 13.53 9.25
CA GLY A 61 -12.45 13.49 7.78
C GLY A 61 -13.83 13.92 7.27
N ILE A 62 -14.11 15.21 7.35
CA ILE A 62 -15.38 15.84 6.99
C ILE A 62 -15.19 16.65 5.71
N SER A 63 -16.03 16.37 4.71
CA SER A 63 -16.07 17.13 3.46
C SER A 63 -16.64 18.54 3.67
N SER A 64 -16.49 19.42 2.70
CA SER A 64 -17.09 20.77 2.72
C SER A 64 -18.63 20.72 2.83
N ARG A 65 -19.24 19.58 2.49
CA ARG A 65 -20.68 19.29 2.68
C ARG A 65 -21.05 18.96 4.13
N GLY A 66 -20.09 18.86 5.04
CA GLY A 66 -20.31 18.49 6.43
C GLY A 66 -20.56 16.99 6.64
N ALA A 67 -20.27 16.15 5.65
CA ALA A 67 -20.45 14.70 5.73
C ALA A 67 -19.11 14.01 6.04
N THR A 68 -19.15 12.98 6.88
CA THR A 68 -18.01 12.08 7.08
C THR A 68 -17.94 11.06 5.95
N LEU A 69 -16.77 10.45 5.73
CA LEU A 69 -16.61 9.36 4.76
C LEU A 69 -17.63 8.22 4.94
N THR A 70 -17.96 7.88 6.20
CA THR A 70 -18.97 6.84 6.50
C THR A 70 -20.40 7.25 6.13
N ALA A 71 -20.70 8.57 6.15
CA ALA A 71 -21.99 9.09 5.73
C ALA A 71 -22.08 9.20 4.21
N THR A 72 -20.99 9.61 3.55
CA THR A 72 -20.90 9.68 2.09
C THR A 72 -20.99 8.28 1.45
N PHE A 73 -20.35 7.28 2.06
CA PHE A 73 -20.26 5.90 1.56
C PHE A 73 -20.76 4.86 2.59
N PRO A 74 -22.08 4.74 2.82
CA PRO A 74 -22.62 3.89 3.89
C PRO A 74 -22.39 2.39 3.69
N GLY A 75 -22.17 1.93 2.46
CA GLY A 75 -21.85 0.54 2.14
C GLY A 75 -20.37 0.19 2.25
N MET A 76 -19.52 1.16 2.59
CA MET A 76 -18.08 0.98 2.70
C MET A 76 -17.68 0.53 4.11
N LYS A 77 -17.03 -0.62 4.18
CA LYS A 77 -16.31 -1.09 5.36
C LYS A 77 -14.93 -0.44 5.40
N PHE A 78 -14.50 0.05 6.56
CA PHE A 78 -13.14 0.57 6.72
C PHE A 78 -12.33 -0.36 7.59
N ILE A 79 -11.14 -0.72 7.13
CA ILE A 79 -10.17 -1.54 7.85
C ILE A 79 -8.91 -0.71 8.03
N PHE A 80 -8.48 -0.57 9.28
CA PHE A 80 -7.26 0.12 9.67
C PHE A 80 -6.31 -0.89 10.34
N PRO A 81 -5.45 -1.55 9.55
CA PRO A 81 -4.48 -2.50 10.09
C PRO A 81 -3.45 -1.78 10.96
N THR A 82 -2.92 -2.48 11.96
CA THR A 82 -1.85 -1.96 12.82
C THR A 82 -0.54 -2.66 12.51
N ALA A 83 0.50 -1.89 12.22
CA ALA A 83 1.84 -2.42 12.02
C ALA A 83 2.38 -3.05 13.31
N ARG A 84 3.15 -4.13 13.19
CA ARG A 84 3.83 -4.75 14.33
C ARG A 84 4.79 -3.78 15.02
N LYS A 85 4.88 -3.86 16.35
CA LYS A 85 5.93 -3.18 17.12
C LYS A 85 7.30 -3.76 16.79
N ARG A 86 8.24 -2.90 16.38
CA ARG A 86 9.65 -3.27 16.17
C ARG A 86 10.57 -2.10 16.52
N ARG A 87 11.87 -2.38 16.68
CA ARG A 87 12.87 -1.35 17.01
C ARG A 87 13.09 -0.46 15.79
N SER A 88 13.13 0.85 16.00
CA SER A 88 13.40 1.82 14.93
C SER A 88 14.84 2.30 14.96
N SER A 89 15.51 2.27 13.81
CA SER A 89 16.84 2.84 13.61
C SER A 89 16.81 4.36 13.77
N ALA A 90 15.84 5.04 13.13
CA ALA A 90 15.66 6.49 13.24
C ALA A 90 15.37 6.99 14.67
N PHE A 91 14.77 6.17 15.54
CA PHE A 91 14.46 6.53 16.93
C PHE A 91 15.37 5.86 17.97
N LYS A 92 16.68 5.75 17.72
CA LYS A 92 17.67 5.22 18.69
C LYS A 92 17.25 3.87 19.30
N ARG A 93 16.68 2.97 18.48
CA ARG A 93 16.17 1.64 18.85
C ARG A 93 14.94 1.61 19.76
N ALA A 94 14.19 2.71 19.85
CA ALA A 94 12.88 2.72 20.49
C ALA A 94 11.92 1.73 19.79
N THR A 95 11.05 1.10 20.58
CA THR A 95 10.05 0.14 20.07
C THR A 95 8.75 0.87 19.78
N LEU A 96 8.35 0.89 18.52
CA LEU A 96 7.15 1.56 18.03
C LEU A 96 6.53 0.76 16.87
N ASN A 97 5.27 1.04 16.53
CA ASN A 97 4.61 0.43 15.39
C ASN A 97 5.14 1.06 14.09
N GLN A 98 5.67 0.24 13.20
CA GLN A 98 6.21 0.68 11.92
C GLN A 98 6.11 -0.45 10.90
N TRP A 99 5.75 -0.11 9.67
CA TRP A 99 5.61 -1.08 8.57
C TRP A 99 6.95 -1.62 8.12
N PHE A 100 7.99 -0.78 8.17
CA PHE A 100 9.37 -1.12 7.85
C PHE A 100 10.31 -0.15 8.57
N ASP A 101 11.59 -0.51 8.70
CA ASP A 101 12.55 0.31 9.44
C ASP A 101 13.20 1.36 8.54
N ILE A 102 13.24 2.61 8.99
CA ILE A 102 13.93 3.71 8.31
C ILE A 102 15.12 4.17 9.14
N ALA A 103 16.22 4.52 8.47
CA ALA A 103 17.42 5.01 9.15
C ALA A 103 17.29 6.47 9.60
N SER A 104 16.56 7.28 8.85
CA SER A 104 16.47 8.73 9.04
C SER A 104 15.04 9.22 8.85
N LEU A 105 14.65 10.22 9.66
CA LEU A 105 13.37 10.92 9.52
C LEU A 105 13.42 12.05 8.50
N LYS A 106 14.62 12.52 8.15
CA LYS A 106 14.82 13.59 7.18
C LYS A 106 14.87 13.06 5.76
N ASP A 107 15.55 11.92 5.62
CA ASP A 107 15.66 11.20 4.37
C ASP A 107 15.17 9.76 4.60
N PRO A 108 13.91 9.46 4.24
CA PRO A 108 13.36 8.13 4.41
C PRO A 108 13.94 7.10 3.43
N MET A 109 14.73 7.51 2.43
CA MET A 109 15.41 6.63 1.48
C MET A 109 16.84 6.27 1.95
N GLU A 110 17.40 7.02 2.91
CA GLU A 110 18.70 6.71 3.50
C GLU A 110 18.73 5.26 4.03
N ARG A 111 19.68 4.47 3.51
CA ARG A 111 19.87 3.05 3.88
C ARG A 111 18.59 2.22 3.70
N ASN A 112 17.93 2.38 2.55
CA ASN A 112 16.73 1.64 2.14
C ASN A 112 16.79 0.11 2.32
N HIS A 113 17.96 -0.54 2.28
CA HIS A 113 18.11 -1.97 2.60
C HIS A 113 17.54 -2.38 3.98
N LEU A 114 17.49 -1.47 4.96
CA LEU A 114 16.87 -1.73 6.27
C LEU A 114 15.34 -1.92 6.19
N GLN A 115 14.73 -1.46 5.09
CA GLN A 115 13.28 -1.49 4.90
C GLN A 115 12.78 -2.87 4.47
N VAL A 116 13.64 -3.66 3.81
CA VAL A 116 13.27 -4.91 3.09
C VAL A 116 12.55 -5.93 3.97
N ASP A 117 13.14 -6.32 5.11
CA ASP A 117 12.53 -7.29 6.03
C ASP A 117 11.13 -6.85 6.48
N GLY A 118 10.97 -5.56 6.70
CA GLY A 118 9.70 -4.98 7.11
C GLY A 118 8.69 -4.91 5.99
N LEU A 119 9.12 -4.57 4.78
CA LEU A 119 8.31 -4.57 3.57
C LEU A 119 7.76 -5.97 3.28
N ILE A 120 8.60 -7.01 3.35
CA ILE A 120 8.18 -8.41 3.18
C ILE A 120 7.08 -8.78 4.19
N GLU A 121 7.35 -8.62 5.49
CA GLU A 121 6.41 -9.02 6.55
C GLU A 121 5.08 -8.25 6.45
N SER A 122 5.16 -6.94 6.20
CA SER A 122 3.98 -6.08 6.14
C SER A 122 3.18 -6.28 4.86
N ALA A 123 3.84 -6.49 3.71
CA ALA A 123 3.14 -6.79 2.46
C ALA A 123 2.34 -8.08 2.57
N ASP A 124 2.92 -9.14 3.14
CA ASP A 124 2.21 -10.40 3.39
C ASP A 124 0.97 -10.19 4.26
N TYR A 125 1.10 -9.40 5.33
CA TYR A 125 -0.03 -9.09 6.20
C TYR A 125 -1.15 -8.35 5.46
N ILE A 126 -0.84 -7.27 4.76
CA ILE A 126 -1.86 -6.47 4.06
C ILE A 126 -2.48 -7.23 2.89
N ARG A 127 -1.68 -8.00 2.13
CA ARG A 127 -2.19 -8.89 1.08
C ARG A 127 -3.12 -9.97 1.64
N SER A 128 -2.89 -10.46 2.86
CA SER A 128 -3.80 -11.39 3.52
C SER A 128 -5.17 -10.76 3.82
N ILE A 129 -5.19 -9.48 4.22
CA ILE A 129 -6.43 -8.71 4.44
C ILE A 129 -7.16 -8.50 3.11
N ILE A 130 -6.47 -8.07 2.06
CA ILE A 130 -7.06 -7.92 0.72
C ILE A 130 -7.67 -9.26 0.27
N SER A 131 -6.93 -10.36 0.41
CA SER A 131 -7.40 -11.70 0.03
C SER A 131 -8.61 -12.16 0.84
N GLN A 132 -8.72 -11.74 2.10
CA GLN A 132 -9.89 -12.03 2.94
C GLN A 132 -11.12 -11.25 2.47
N GLU A 133 -10.97 -9.96 2.15
CA GLU A 133 -12.07 -9.12 1.69
C GLU A 133 -12.55 -9.52 0.29
N MET A 134 -11.65 -9.98 -0.58
CA MET A 134 -11.98 -10.53 -1.91
C MET A 134 -12.88 -11.77 -1.86
N LYS A 135 -13.08 -12.39 -0.69
CA LYS A 135 -14.08 -13.47 -0.53
C LYS A 135 -15.50 -12.96 -0.44
N ALA A 136 -15.69 -11.68 -0.08
CA ALA A 136 -16.99 -11.06 0.13
C ALA A 136 -17.37 -10.09 -1.00
N ILE A 137 -16.39 -9.38 -1.56
CA ILE A 137 -16.60 -8.36 -2.60
C ILE A 137 -15.57 -8.51 -3.74
N PRO A 138 -15.86 -8.03 -4.97
CA PRO A 138 -14.87 -7.99 -6.06
C PRO A 138 -13.65 -7.12 -5.71
N SER A 139 -12.50 -7.38 -6.33
CA SER A 139 -11.28 -6.58 -6.09
C SER A 139 -11.46 -5.12 -6.51
N GLN A 140 -12.28 -4.87 -7.53
CA GLN A 140 -12.65 -3.53 -8.03
C GLN A 140 -13.43 -2.70 -7.00
N ASN A 141 -13.91 -3.33 -5.92
CA ASN A 141 -14.60 -2.64 -4.83
C ASN A 141 -13.69 -2.46 -3.60
N ILE A 142 -12.39 -2.73 -3.73
CA ILE A 142 -11.39 -2.55 -2.68
C ILE A 142 -10.60 -1.27 -2.97
N LEU A 143 -10.51 -0.40 -1.97
CA LEU A 143 -9.64 0.76 -1.93
C LEU A 143 -8.45 0.45 -1.01
N LEU A 144 -7.24 0.71 -1.48
CA LEU A 144 -6.03 0.61 -0.66
C LEU A 144 -5.41 2.00 -0.49
N GLY A 145 -4.83 2.29 0.66
CA GLY A 145 -4.20 3.58 0.85
C GLY A 145 -3.50 3.72 2.18
N GLY A 146 -3.03 4.92 2.46
CA GLY A 146 -2.44 5.22 3.75
C GLY A 146 -1.89 6.62 3.88
N LEU A 147 -1.38 6.90 5.08
CA LEU A 147 -0.74 8.15 5.44
C LEU A 147 0.75 7.90 5.71
N SER A 148 1.63 8.77 5.19
CA SER A 148 3.06 8.76 5.53
C SER A 148 3.70 7.40 5.22
N GLN A 149 4.39 6.77 6.19
CA GLN A 149 4.93 5.42 6.03
C GLN A 149 3.87 4.38 5.61
N GLY A 150 2.60 4.59 5.98
CA GLY A 150 1.49 3.74 5.53
C GLY A 150 1.23 3.89 4.03
N CYS A 151 1.34 5.10 3.47
CA CYS A 151 1.25 5.33 2.02
C CYS A 151 2.39 4.61 1.29
N ALA A 152 3.62 4.78 1.77
CA ALA A 152 4.81 4.12 1.23
C ALA A 152 4.69 2.58 1.23
N MET A 153 4.20 2.00 2.32
CA MET A 153 3.90 0.56 2.40
C MET A 153 2.79 0.15 1.43
N ALA A 154 1.74 0.96 1.32
CA ALA A 154 0.61 0.68 0.45
C ALA A 154 1.03 0.64 -1.04
N PHE A 155 1.98 1.47 -1.48
CA PHE A 155 2.53 1.39 -2.84
C PHE A 155 3.16 0.03 -3.13
N PHE A 156 3.98 -0.48 -2.21
CA PHE A 156 4.60 -1.80 -2.34
C PHE A 156 3.55 -2.91 -2.41
N VAL A 157 2.48 -2.81 -1.63
CA VAL A 157 1.36 -3.76 -1.72
C VAL A 157 0.67 -3.66 -3.08
N LEU A 158 0.37 -2.45 -3.57
CA LEU A 158 -0.26 -2.23 -4.87
C LEU A 158 0.59 -2.82 -6.01
N LEU A 159 1.90 -2.55 -6.03
CA LEU A 159 2.80 -3.07 -7.07
C LEU A 159 3.07 -4.58 -6.93
N SER A 160 2.79 -5.17 -5.76
CA SER A 160 2.96 -6.62 -5.56
C SER A 160 1.79 -7.46 -6.07
N ILE A 161 0.61 -6.87 -6.29
CA ILE A 161 -0.58 -7.60 -6.72
C ILE A 161 -0.69 -7.68 -8.24
N VAL A 162 -1.07 -8.86 -8.73
CA VAL A 162 -1.23 -9.16 -10.18
C VAL A 162 -2.69 -9.06 -10.63
N PHE A 163 -3.47 -8.26 -9.92
CA PHE A 163 -4.86 -7.93 -10.22
C PHE A 163 -5.09 -6.43 -9.99
N SER A 164 -6.12 -5.85 -10.60
CA SER A 164 -6.54 -4.47 -10.31
C SER A 164 -7.46 -4.40 -9.09
N ILE A 165 -7.36 -3.28 -8.37
CA ILE A 165 -8.29 -2.91 -7.30
C ILE A 165 -9.04 -1.63 -7.68
N GLY A 166 -10.05 -1.26 -6.90
CA GLY A 166 -10.93 -0.13 -7.20
C GLY A 166 -10.25 1.23 -7.18
N GLY A 167 -9.24 1.40 -6.32
CA GLY A 167 -8.45 2.62 -6.29
C GLY A 167 -7.34 2.60 -5.26
N PHE A 168 -6.47 3.61 -5.36
CA PHE A 168 -5.42 3.90 -4.39
C PHE A 168 -5.53 5.33 -3.87
N VAL A 169 -5.39 5.53 -2.55
CA VAL A 169 -5.37 6.86 -1.92
C VAL A 169 -4.13 7.00 -1.02
N GLY A 170 -3.17 7.81 -1.45
CA GLY A 170 -1.97 8.13 -0.70
C GLY A 170 -2.01 9.55 -0.13
N MET A 171 -1.68 9.69 1.16
CA MET A 171 -1.61 10.97 1.85
C MET A 171 -0.20 11.17 2.42
N SER A 172 0.46 12.30 2.13
CA SER A 172 1.76 12.70 2.70
C SER A 172 2.83 11.59 2.65
N GLY A 173 2.90 10.82 1.56
CA GLY A 173 3.77 9.64 1.42
C GLY A 173 4.89 9.80 0.40
N TRP A 174 5.75 8.79 0.29
CA TRP A 174 6.82 8.69 -0.71
C TRP A 174 6.86 7.27 -1.30
N LEU A 175 7.56 7.08 -2.42
CA LEU A 175 7.84 5.76 -2.98
C LEU A 175 9.22 5.28 -2.47
N PRO A 176 9.29 4.23 -1.63
CA PRO A 176 10.57 3.63 -1.27
C PRO A 176 11.29 3.08 -2.51
N PHE A 177 12.62 3.08 -2.52
CA PHE A 177 13.42 2.63 -3.67
C PHE A 177 13.14 3.41 -4.96
N TYR A 178 12.80 4.72 -4.84
CA TYR A 178 12.50 5.56 -5.99
C TYR A 178 13.61 5.54 -7.04
N ASP A 179 14.88 5.62 -6.65
CA ASP A 179 16.01 5.63 -7.57
C ASP A 179 16.05 4.34 -8.42
N ASP A 180 15.81 3.17 -7.81
CA ASP A 180 15.73 1.89 -8.53
C ASP A 180 14.56 1.89 -9.55
N PHE A 181 13.40 2.48 -9.19
CA PHE A 181 12.29 2.62 -10.11
C PHE A 181 12.58 3.63 -11.23
N ASP A 182 13.25 4.74 -10.93
CA ASP A 182 13.60 5.76 -11.90
C ASP A 182 14.59 5.21 -12.92
N GLU A 183 15.57 4.41 -12.50
CA GLU A 183 16.49 3.71 -13.41
C GLU A 183 15.77 2.74 -14.35
N ILE A 184 14.75 2.02 -13.86
CA ILE A 184 13.93 1.11 -14.68
C ILE A 184 13.13 1.90 -15.74
N VAL A 185 12.60 3.05 -15.37
CA VAL A 185 11.69 3.85 -16.22
C VAL A 185 12.46 4.78 -17.16
N ASN A 186 13.60 5.32 -16.71
CA ASN A 186 14.42 6.32 -17.37
C ASN A 186 15.90 5.86 -17.41
N PRO A 187 16.23 4.78 -18.15
CA PRO A 187 17.58 4.24 -18.18
C PRO A 187 18.59 5.26 -18.73
N LEU A 188 19.67 5.49 -17.98
CA LEU A 188 20.80 6.33 -18.39
C LEU A 188 21.60 5.58 -19.45
N ASP A 189 21.34 5.86 -20.72
CA ASP A 189 22.00 5.29 -21.90
C ASP A 189 21.63 3.81 -22.23
N PRO A 190 21.01 3.52 -23.40
CA PRO A 190 20.66 2.16 -23.81
C PRO A 190 21.84 1.17 -23.90
N GLN A 191 23.09 1.64 -23.83
CA GLN A 191 24.31 0.82 -23.91
C GLN A 191 24.91 0.42 -22.55
N GLU A 192 24.52 1.04 -21.43
CA GLU A 192 25.00 0.67 -20.09
C GLU A 192 23.96 -0.13 -19.27
N ALA A 193 22.72 -0.23 -19.74
CA ALA A 193 21.63 -0.99 -19.10
C ALA A 193 21.91 -2.50 -18.94
N ASP A 194 22.90 -3.05 -19.64
CA ASP A 194 23.32 -4.46 -19.54
C ASP A 194 23.97 -4.84 -18.19
N SER A 195 24.21 -3.87 -17.28
CA SER A 195 25.01 -4.11 -16.06
C SER A 195 24.22 -4.51 -14.80
N ILE A 196 22.88 -4.38 -14.73
CA ILE A 196 22.14 -4.62 -13.47
C ILE A 196 21.51 -6.03 -13.41
N PHE A 197 21.25 -6.68 -14.55
CA PHE A 197 20.59 -8.00 -14.61
C PHE A 197 21.27 -9.04 -15.51
N SER A 198 22.56 -8.88 -15.87
CA SER A 198 23.24 -9.84 -16.76
C SER A 198 23.45 -11.22 -16.10
N THR A 199 22.42 -12.07 -16.24
CA THR A 199 22.59 -13.52 -16.39
C THR A 199 22.25 -13.85 -17.83
N ASP A 200 23.27 -14.30 -18.56
CA ASP A 200 23.26 -14.69 -19.96
C ASP A 200 21.99 -15.42 -20.41
N LYS A 201 21.05 -14.74 -21.08
CA LYS A 201 20.25 -15.25 -22.21
C LYS A 201 19.73 -14.09 -23.05
N GLU A 202 19.99 -14.13 -24.35
CA GLU A 202 19.18 -13.43 -25.35
C GLU A 202 17.71 -13.91 -25.17
N THR A 203 16.87 -13.13 -24.49
CA THR A 203 15.42 -13.36 -24.41
C THR A 203 14.67 -12.17 -24.99
N ASP A 204 13.52 -12.49 -25.59
CA ASP A 204 12.70 -11.64 -26.44
C ASP A 204 12.52 -10.19 -25.95
N ASN A 205 12.34 -9.25 -26.90
CA ASN A 205 12.04 -7.82 -26.72
C ASN A 205 10.95 -7.45 -25.68
N ALA A 206 10.20 -8.42 -25.14
CA ALA A 206 9.21 -8.24 -24.08
C ALA A 206 9.82 -8.12 -22.67
N ASP A 207 11.04 -8.61 -22.43
CA ASP A 207 11.71 -8.51 -21.12
C ASP A 207 12.19 -7.08 -20.79
N ASN A 208 12.29 -6.20 -21.79
CA ASN A 208 12.70 -4.80 -21.62
C ASN A 208 11.54 -3.83 -21.32
N ASP A 209 10.31 -4.31 -21.11
CA ASP A 209 9.18 -3.42 -20.77
C ASP A 209 9.34 -2.88 -19.32
N PRO A 210 9.44 -1.55 -19.11
CA PRO A 210 9.59 -0.94 -17.78
C PRO A 210 8.47 -1.33 -16.80
N PHE A 211 7.27 -1.61 -17.30
CA PHE A 211 6.17 -2.11 -16.48
C PHE A 211 6.47 -3.49 -15.90
N LEU A 212 7.02 -4.39 -16.72
CA LEU A 212 7.30 -5.75 -16.29
C LEU A 212 8.49 -5.79 -15.34
N GLN A 213 9.50 -4.97 -15.61
CA GLN A 213 10.67 -4.78 -14.74
C GLN A 213 10.27 -4.22 -13.37
N THR A 214 9.40 -3.20 -13.34
CA THR A 214 8.86 -2.60 -12.10
C THR A 214 8.18 -3.64 -11.22
N ILE A 215 7.29 -4.45 -11.81
CA ILE A 215 6.57 -5.50 -11.07
C ILE A 215 7.53 -6.60 -10.60
N ARG A 216 8.47 -7.03 -11.46
CA ARG A 216 9.48 -8.03 -11.10
C ARG A 216 10.34 -7.54 -9.94
N PHE A 217 10.85 -6.31 -10.00
CA PHE A 217 11.62 -5.69 -8.94
C PHE A 217 10.89 -5.74 -7.59
N VAL A 218 9.64 -5.29 -7.54
CA VAL A 218 8.85 -5.31 -6.30
C VAL A 218 8.62 -6.74 -5.81
N ARG A 219 8.27 -7.66 -6.70
CA ARG A 219 7.99 -9.05 -6.32
C ARG A 219 9.25 -9.77 -5.81
N ASP A 220 10.38 -9.55 -6.45
CA ASP A 220 11.67 -10.09 -6.04
C ASP A 220 12.08 -9.52 -4.69
N LEU A 221 11.95 -8.19 -4.49
CA LEU A 221 12.23 -7.54 -3.21
C LEU A 221 11.35 -8.08 -2.08
N LEU A 222 10.08 -8.38 -2.40
CA LEU A 222 9.12 -8.96 -1.46
C LEU A 222 9.21 -10.49 -1.34
N SER A 223 10.19 -11.14 -1.99
CA SER A 223 10.35 -12.60 -2.01
C SER A 223 9.08 -13.35 -2.45
N LEU A 224 8.35 -12.79 -3.42
CA LEU A 224 7.15 -13.38 -4.00
C LEU A 224 7.52 -14.18 -5.25
N ASP A 225 6.90 -15.35 -5.41
CA ASP A 225 7.12 -16.18 -6.60
C ASP A 225 6.84 -15.39 -7.89
N GLY A 226 7.81 -15.34 -8.80
CA GLY A 226 7.73 -14.66 -10.10
C GLY A 226 6.86 -15.41 -11.10
N ASP A 227 5.60 -15.73 -10.75
CA ASP A 227 4.66 -16.39 -11.64
C ASP A 227 4.49 -15.61 -12.94
N LYS A 228 5.06 -16.12 -14.05
CA LYS A 228 4.80 -15.83 -15.48
C LYS A 228 4.03 -14.54 -15.83
N ILE A 229 4.40 -13.39 -15.24
CA ILE A 229 3.81 -12.10 -15.61
C ILE A 229 4.33 -11.79 -17.01
N THR A 230 3.41 -11.57 -17.92
CA THR A 230 3.69 -11.25 -19.31
C THR A 230 3.12 -9.88 -19.62
N THR A 231 3.64 -9.20 -20.63
CA THR A 231 3.15 -7.88 -21.08
C THR A 231 1.64 -7.90 -21.39
N SER A 232 1.10 -9.02 -21.87
CA SER A 232 -0.34 -9.18 -22.11
C SER A 232 -1.21 -9.09 -20.85
N MET A 233 -0.63 -9.20 -19.66
CA MET A 233 -1.36 -9.11 -18.39
C MET A 233 -1.47 -7.67 -17.86
N ARG A 234 -0.85 -6.67 -18.52
CA ARG A 234 -0.86 -5.27 -18.07
C ARG A 234 -2.25 -4.76 -17.72
N ASP A 235 -3.23 -5.03 -18.57
CA ASP A 235 -4.63 -4.62 -18.39
C ASP A 235 -5.38 -5.39 -17.30
N SER A 236 -4.76 -6.42 -16.73
CA SER A 236 -5.30 -7.15 -15.59
C SER A 236 -4.58 -6.83 -14.28
N THR A 237 -3.52 -6.02 -14.28
CA THR A 237 -2.67 -5.77 -13.11
C THR A 237 -3.03 -4.50 -12.33
N CYS A 238 -2.22 -4.17 -11.32
CA CYS A 238 -2.38 -2.96 -10.52
C CYS A 238 -2.40 -1.65 -11.33
N PHE A 239 -1.88 -1.63 -12.56
CA PHE A 239 -1.78 -0.40 -13.38
C PHE A 239 -3.12 0.13 -13.89
N GLN A 240 -4.17 -0.70 -13.88
CA GLN A 240 -5.55 -0.24 -14.13
C GLN A 240 -6.20 0.37 -12.87
N THR A 241 -5.52 0.33 -11.72
CA THR A 241 -6.01 0.95 -10.49
C THR A 241 -5.81 2.46 -10.58
N PRO A 242 -6.88 3.28 -10.50
CA PRO A 242 -6.72 4.73 -10.43
C PRO A 242 -6.05 5.11 -9.10
N VAL A 243 -5.24 6.16 -9.11
CA VAL A 243 -4.42 6.59 -7.97
C VAL A 243 -4.72 8.05 -7.65
N PHE A 244 -4.97 8.36 -6.38
CA PHE A 244 -4.99 9.71 -5.85
C PHE A 244 -3.84 9.89 -4.85
N LEU A 245 -3.09 10.97 -5.01
CA LEU A 245 -1.98 11.36 -4.13
C LEU A 245 -2.17 12.81 -3.68
N GLY A 246 -2.29 13.01 -2.37
CA GLY A 246 -2.37 14.31 -1.71
C GLY A 246 -1.18 14.55 -0.78
N HIS A 247 -0.66 15.78 -0.75
CA HIS A 247 0.51 16.11 0.07
C HIS A 247 0.51 17.57 0.51
N GLY A 248 1.09 17.85 1.68
CA GLY A 248 1.27 19.21 2.18
C GLY A 248 2.52 19.89 1.61
N GLY A 249 2.37 21.12 1.10
CA GLY A 249 3.49 21.92 0.57
C GLY A 249 4.44 22.44 1.65
N LYS A 250 4.05 22.38 2.93
CA LYS A 250 4.88 22.71 4.11
C LYS A 250 5.18 21.47 4.96
N ASP A 251 5.17 20.29 4.36
CA ASP A 251 5.54 19.07 5.04
C ASP A 251 7.05 19.07 5.35
N GLU A 252 7.38 19.29 6.63
CA GLU A 252 8.77 19.30 7.12
C GLU A 252 9.32 17.89 7.42
N LYS A 253 8.47 16.84 7.32
CA LYS A 253 8.86 15.46 7.62
C LYS A 253 9.15 14.67 6.35
N ILE A 254 8.29 14.78 5.34
CA ILE A 254 8.46 14.16 4.05
C ILE A 254 8.34 15.28 3.03
N ASP A 255 9.40 15.50 2.24
CA ASP A 255 9.37 16.55 1.22
C ASP A 255 8.24 16.24 0.21
N CYS A 256 7.40 17.24 -0.06
CA CYS A 256 6.32 17.15 -1.04
C CYS A 256 6.84 16.70 -2.41
N GLN A 257 8.08 17.04 -2.76
CA GLN A 257 8.72 16.64 -4.01
C GLN A 257 8.76 15.10 -4.16
N LEU A 258 9.04 14.35 -3.08
CA LEU A 258 9.12 12.88 -3.13
C LEU A 258 7.80 12.24 -3.56
N SER A 259 6.68 12.88 -3.25
CA SER A 259 5.35 12.40 -3.61
C SER A 259 4.93 12.85 -5.01
N GLU A 260 5.38 14.03 -5.45
CA GLU A 260 5.25 14.47 -6.84
C GLU A 260 6.07 13.58 -7.78
N ASP A 261 7.29 13.23 -7.41
CA ASP A 261 8.18 12.33 -8.15
C ASP A 261 7.53 10.95 -8.30
N ALA A 262 7.01 10.37 -7.20
CA ALA A 262 6.24 9.14 -7.25
C ALA A 262 5.02 9.25 -8.19
N ALA A 263 4.29 10.37 -8.14
CA ALA A 263 3.15 10.59 -9.03
C ALA A 263 3.57 10.64 -10.51
N ASN A 264 4.69 11.30 -10.82
CA ASN A 264 5.22 11.41 -12.19
C ASN A 264 5.71 10.04 -12.70
N LEU A 265 6.35 9.26 -11.85
CA LEU A 265 6.79 7.90 -12.17
C LEU A 265 5.60 6.96 -12.45
N PHE A 266 4.53 7.02 -11.65
CA PHE A 266 3.34 6.21 -11.95
C PHE A 266 2.62 6.67 -13.23
N LYS A 267 2.62 7.98 -13.54
CA LYS A 267 2.10 8.50 -14.81
C LYS A 267 2.92 8.03 -16.02
N SER A 268 4.25 8.00 -15.92
CA SER A 268 5.10 7.51 -17.01
C SER A 268 4.91 6.01 -17.27
N LEU A 269 4.57 5.25 -16.23
CA LEU A 269 4.12 3.86 -16.34
C LEU A 269 2.67 3.70 -16.84
N GLY A 270 1.97 4.79 -17.14
CA GLY A 270 0.64 4.80 -17.74
C GLY A 270 -0.54 4.62 -16.78
N MET A 271 -0.33 4.81 -15.47
CA MET A 271 -1.43 4.77 -14.49
C MET A 271 -2.26 6.06 -14.54
N ASP A 272 -3.55 5.96 -14.21
CA ASP A 272 -4.40 7.13 -14.00
C ASP A 272 -4.14 7.75 -12.62
N VAL A 273 -3.26 8.77 -12.57
CA VAL A 273 -2.84 9.42 -11.32
C VAL A 273 -3.37 10.85 -11.20
N SER A 274 -4.18 11.10 -10.18
CA SER A 274 -4.52 12.43 -9.68
C SER A 274 -3.54 12.86 -8.59
N TRP A 275 -2.81 13.95 -8.80
CA TRP A 275 -1.84 14.51 -7.84
C TRP A 275 -2.28 15.90 -7.39
N LYS A 276 -2.19 16.18 -6.08
CA LYS A 276 -2.48 17.50 -5.53
C LYS A 276 -1.58 17.86 -4.35
N CYS A 277 -0.91 19.01 -4.47
CA CYS A 277 -0.20 19.65 -3.37
C CYS A 277 -1.10 20.71 -2.70
N TYR A 278 -1.15 20.70 -1.38
CA TYR A 278 -1.86 21.66 -0.55
C TYR A 278 -0.86 22.63 0.08
N PRO A 279 -0.69 23.86 -0.43
CA PRO A 279 0.49 24.71 -0.15
C PRO A 279 0.73 25.03 1.33
N GLU A 280 -0.34 25.13 2.14
CA GLU A 280 -0.25 25.54 3.55
C GLU A 280 -0.30 24.36 4.53
N LEU A 281 -0.47 23.13 4.02
CA LEU A 281 -0.59 21.93 4.83
C LEU A 281 0.79 21.39 5.21
N GLY A 282 0.95 20.94 6.45
CA GLY A 282 2.12 20.20 6.92
C GLY A 282 1.99 18.68 6.70
N HIS A 283 2.58 17.87 7.59
CA HIS A 283 2.55 16.40 7.49
C HIS A 283 1.21 15.79 7.94
N TRP A 284 0.14 15.99 7.16
CA TRP A 284 -1.20 15.46 7.42
C TRP A 284 -2.06 15.49 6.14
N TYR A 285 -3.34 15.10 6.24
CA TYR A 285 -4.32 15.34 5.17
C TYR A 285 -5.15 16.61 5.45
N LYS A 286 -5.56 17.34 4.40
CA LYS A 286 -6.28 18.61 4.55
C LYS A 286 -7.79 18.44 4.67
N ILE A 287 -8.38 19.07 5.68
CA ILE A 287 -9.84 19.14 5.86
C ILE A 287 -10.30 20.59 5.62
N PRO A 288 -11.35 20.81 4.80
CA PRO A 288 -12.10 19.81 4.04
C PRO A 288 -11.49 19.43 2.69
N GLU A 289 -10.54 20.21 2.16
CA GLU A 289 -10.25 20.19 0.72
C GLU A 289 -9.72 18.85 0.21
N GLU A 290 -8.83 18.17 0.93
CA GLU A 290 -8.34 16.86 0.50
C GLU A 290 -9.38 15.76 0.66
N ILE A 291 -10.26 15.87 1.66
CA ILE A 291 -11.40 14.95 1.81
C ILE A 291 -12.36 15.12 0.62
N ASP A 292 -12.64 16.34 0.19
CA ASP A 292 -13.46 16.61 -1.00
C ASP A 292 -12.84 16.00 -2.26
N ASP A 293 -11.53 16.16 -2.45
CA ASP A 293 -10.81 15.59 -3.59
C ASP A 293 -10.82 14.06 -3.57
N ILE A 294 -10.66 13.44 -2.39
CA ILE A 294 -10.77 11.99 -2.21
C ILE A 294 -12.20 11.52 -2.52
N GLU A 295 -13.23 12.20 -2.02
CA GLU A 295 -14.61 11.85 -2.32
C GLU A 295 -14.90 11.95 -3.83
N GLU A 296 -14.44 13.02 -4.49
CA GLU A 296 -14.58 13.20 -5.93
C GLU A 296 -13.85 12.10 -6.72
N PHE A 297 -12.61 11.77 -6.32
CA PHE A 297 -11.82 10.70 -6.91
C PHE A 297 -12.55 9.36 -6.82
N LEU A 298 -13.07 9.03 -5.63
CA LEU A 298 -13.77 7.77 -5.40
C LEU A 298 -15.02 7.66 -6.29
N GLN A 299 -15.75 8.75 -6.45
CA GLN A 299 -16.98 8.78 -7.26
C GLN A 299 -16.68 8.71 -8.77
N LYS A 300 -15.71 9.48 -9.25
CA LYS A 300 -15.48 9.66 -10.69
C LYS A 300 -14.55 8.64 -11.31
N LYS A 301 -13.53 8.19 -10.56
CA LYS A 301 -12.46 7.34 -11.07
C LYS A 301 -12.51 5.93 -10.52
N ALA A 302 -12.79 5.79 -9.23
CA ALA A 302 -12.88 4.47 -8.60
C ALA A 302 -14.26 3.80 -8.78
N GLY A 303 -15.29 4.55 -9.21
CA GLY A 303 -16.65 4.02 -9.45
C GLY A 303 -17.51 3.82 -8.19
N PHE A 304 -17.17 4.49 -7.08
CA PHE A 304 -17.85 4.35 -5.80
C PHE A 304 -19.04 5.32 -5.76
N CYS A 305 -20.25 4.81 -5.97
CA CYS A 305 -21.45 5.64 -5.95
C CYS A 305 -21.81 6.07 -4.51
N PRO A 306 -21.97 7.38 -4.23
CA PRO A 306 -22.50 7.84 -2.96
C PRO A 306 -24.01 7.59 -2.89
N THR A 307 -24.60 7.72 -1.71
CA THR A 307 -26.07 7.68 -1.63
C THR A 307 -26.70 8.98 -2.14
N ASP A 308 -27.88 8.88 -2.75
CA ASP A 308 -28.67 9.98 -3.33
C ASP A 308 -28.95 11.15 -2.36
N ARG A 309 -28.68 10.99 -1.06
CA ARG A 309 -28.85 12.06 -0.06
C ARG A 309 -27.80 13.18 -0.15
N TYR A 310 -26.68 12.94 -0.83
CA TYR A 310 -25.59 13.90 -0.95
C TYR A 310 -25.15 14.16 -2.39
N ALA A 311 -25.81 13.55 -3.39
CA ALA A 311 -25.57 13.79 -4.82
C ALA A 311 -25.99 15.20 -5.26
#